data_AF-A0A1H8Y079-F1
#
_entry.id   AF-A0A1H8Y079-F1
#
_cell.length_a   1.000
_cell.length_b   1.000
_cell.length_c   1.000
_cell.angle_alpha   90.00
_cell.angle_beta   90.00
_cell.angle_gamma   90.00
#
_symmetry.space_group_name_H-M   'P 1'
#
loop_
_entity.id
_entity.type
_entity.pdbx_description
1 polymer ?
#
loop_
_entity_poly.entity_id
_entity_poly.type
_entity_poly.pdbx_seq_one_letter_code
_entity_poly.pdbx_strand_id
1 'polypeptide(L)'
;MVLYELNTPAGSGKTRACARYADRLARGGQKVLFVQPTKHLITKTVAEELQPLDPTYPVRAIHSDTCSKASVVAEAVAHFKNATADQGEVLFLTHACFLRLSYIERKRDWFLVMDEVPQVDQFEELRLPDTHHLITPHLEIVPAGAVYARLVTPEDALAAQEDAR
;
A
#
# COMPACT_ATOMS: atom_id res chain seq x y z
N MET A 1 -16.97 -8.52 -7.99
CA MET A 1 -15.75 -8.12 -7.25
C MET A 1 -15.99 -6.70 -6.78
N VAL A 2 -15.94 -6.45 -5.47
CA VAL A 2 -16.15 -5.11 -4.92
C VAL A 2 -14.79 -4.56 -4.51
N LEU A 3 -14.44 -3.37 -4.98
CA LEU A 3 -13.21 -2.66 -4.64
C LEU A 3 -13.56 -1.63 -3.56
N TYR A 4 -12.80 -1.63 -2.46
CA TYR A 4 -12.91 -0.63 -1.40
C TYR A 4 -11.60 0.14 -1.34
N GLU A 5 -11.67 1.48 -1.38
CA GLU A 5 -10.52 2.36 -1.25
C GLU A 5 -10.57 3.07 0.11
N LEU A 6 -9.45 3.07 0.83
CA LEU A 6 -9.29 3.81 2.08
C LEU A 6 -8.27 4.94 1.88
N ASN A 7 -8.78 6.13 1.58
CA ASN A 7 -7.95 7.33 1.47
C ASN A 7 -8.06 8.21 2.72
N THR A 8 -6.98 8.27 3.49
CA THR A 8 -6.83 9.07 4.71
C THR A 8 -5.39 9.63 4.78
N PRO A 9 -5.11 10.66 5.60
CA PRO A 9 -3.76 11.21 5.72
C PRO A 9 -2.73 10.18 6.19
N ALA A 10 -1.46 10.36 5.82
CA ALA A 10 -0.37 9.59 6.40
C ALA A 10 -0.37 9.70 7.92
N GLY A 11 -0.10 8.60 8.63
CA GLY A 11 -0.12 8.57 10.10
C GLY A 11 -1.51 8.43 10.75
N SER A 12 -2.61 8.38 9.98
CA SER A 12 -3.97 8.19 10.51
C SER A 12 -4.30 6.75 10.95
N GLY A 13 -3.37 5.80 10.79
CA GLY A 13 -3.55 4.41 11.20
C GLY A 13 -4.21 3.50 10.16
N LYS A 14 -4.10 3.80 8.85
CA LYS A 14 -4.60 2.93 7.76
C LYS A 14 -4.14 1.49 7.89
N THR A 15 -2.84 1.28 8.01
CA THR A 15 -2.24 -0.07 8.12
C THR A 15 -2.83 -0.84 9.29
N ARG A 16 -3.03 -0.19 10.44
CA ARG A 16 -3.70 -0.77 11.61
C ARG A 16 -5.16 -1.15 11.33
N ALA A 17 -5.91 -0.28 10.65
CA ALA A 17 -7.29 -0.57 10.26
C ALA A 17 -7.36 -1.75 9.28
N CYS A 18 -6.49 -1.78 8.26
CA CYS A 18 -6.36 -2.88 7.31
C CYS A 18 -5.98 -4.19 8.00
N ALA A 19 -5.03 -4.18 8.94
CA ALA A 19 -4.63 -5.36 9.72
C ALA A 19 -5.79 -5.91 10.55
N ARG A 20 -6.56 -5.05 11.23
CA ARG A 20 -7.76 -5.47 11.98
C ARG A 20 -8.86 -6.01 11.07
N TYR A 21 -9.02 -5.44 9.88
CA TYR A 21 -9.96 -5.96 8.90
C TYR A 21 -9.55 -7.36 8.40
N ALA A 22 -8.26 -7.54 8.10
CA ALA A 22 -7.70 -8.84 7.74
C ALA A 22 -7.88 -9.88 8.85
N ASP A 23 -7.63 -9.52 10.11
CA ASP A 23 -7.86 -10.41 11.27
C ASP A 23 -9.33 -10.84 11.38
N ARG A 24 -10.26 -9.89 11.27
CA ARG A 24 -11.69 -10.20 11.31
C ARG A 24 -12.09 -11.18 10.20
N LEU A 25 -11.61 -10.98 8.98
CA LEU A 25 -11.88 -11.88 7.86
C LEU A 25 -11.29 -13.27 8.10
N ALA A 26 -10.03 -13.35 8.52
CA ALA A 26 -9.34 -14.62 8.73
C ALA A 26 -9.92 -15.42 9.90
N ARG A 27 -10.35 -14.78 10.99
CA ARG A 27 -11.12 -15.44 12.07
C ARG A 27 -12.45 -16.00 11.60
N GLY A 28 -13.06 -15.34 10.61
CA GLY A 28 -14.27 -15.82 9.93
C GLY A 28 -14.01 -16.93 8.91
N GLY A 29 -12.80 -17.48 8.84
CA GLY A 29 -12.43 -18.56 7.91
C GLY A 29 -12.06 -18.09 6.51
N GLN A 30 -11.96 -16.78 6.26
CA GLN A 30 -11.62 -16.25 4.93
C GLN A 30 -10.11 -16.18 4.73
N LYS A 31 -9.65 -16.34 3.48
CA LYS A 31 -8.24 -16.14 3.14
C LYS A 31 -7.99 -14.70 2.76
N VAL A 32 -6.92 -14.12 3.29
CA VAL A 32 -6.54 -12.74 3.06
C VAL A 32 -5.12 -12.70 2.49
N LEU A 33 -4.98 -12.09 1.32
CA LEU A 33 -3.70 -11.74 0.74
C LEU A 33 -3.43 -10.26 1.06
N PHE A 34 -2.47 -10.03 1.96
CA PHE A 34 -2.08 -8.70 2.41
C PHE A 34 -0.79 -8.27 1.71
N VAL A 35 -0.86 -7.22 0.89
CA VAL A 35 0.28 -6.78 0.08
C VAL A 35 0.76 -5.41 0.54
N GLN A 36 2.06 -5.28 0.82
CA GLN A 36 2.69 -4.03 1.26
C GLN A 36 3.95 -3.70 0.44
N PRO A 37 4.44 -2.45 0.44
CA PRO A 37 5.61 -2.06 -0.36
C PRO A 37 6.88 -2.83 -0.04
N THR A 38 7.21 -2.99 1.25
CA THR A 38 8.50 -3.52 1.68
C THR A 38 8.36 -4.66 2.68
N LYS A 39 9.37 -5.54 2.70
CA LYS A 39 9.50 -6.60 3.72
C LYS A 39 9.56 -6.06 5.14
N HIS A 40 10.16 -4.88 5.33
CA HIS A 40 10.25 -4.24 6.65
C HIS A 40 8.87 -3.84 7.17
N LEU A 41 8.03 -3.25 6.31
CA LEU A 41 6.64 -2.93 6.65
C LEU A 41 5.83 -4.18 6.98
N ILE A 42 6.05 -5.28 6.24
CA ILE A 42 5.42 -6.58 6.53
C ILE A 42 5.82 -7.07 7.92
N THR A 43 7.12 -7.13 8.21
CA THR A 43 7.61 -7.59 9.52
C THR A 43 7.03 -6.75 10.66
N LYS A 44 7.00 -5.42 10.48
CA LYS A 44 6.42 -4.49 11.44
C LYS A 44 4.92 -4.71 11.64
N THR A 45 4.16 -4.81 10.55
CA THR A 45 2.70 -5.02 10.59
C THR A 45 2.36 -6.34 11.26
N VAL A 46 3.10 -7.41 10.96
CA VAL A 46 2.91 -8.71 11.63
C VAL A 46 3.17 -8.60 13.13
N ALA A 47 4.31 -8.01 13.53
CA ALA A 47 4.74 -7.96 14.93
C ALA A 47 3.91 -6.99 15.79
N GLU A 48 3.55 -5.82 15.25
CA GLU A 48 2.93 -4.73 16.01
C GLU A 48 1.40 -4.71 15.90
N GLU A 49 0.81 -5.23 14.81
CA GLU A 49 -0.63 -5.11 14.56
C GLU A 49 -1.37 -6.45 14.59
N LEU A 50 -0.78 -7.54 14.10
CA LEU A 50 -1.44 -8.85 14.06
C LEU A 50 -1.09 -9.77 15.23
N GLN A 51 0.19 -9.95 15.56
CA GLN A 51 0.61 -10.80 16.67
C GLN A 51 -0.05 -10.42 18.02
N PRO A 52 -0.21 -9.13 18.37
CA PRO A 52 -0.88 -8.74 19.62
C PRO A 52 -2.38 -9.08 19.67
N LEU A 53 -2.99 -9.43 18.52
CA LEU A 53 -4.38 -9.88 18.47
C LEU A 53 -4.53 -11.36 18.81
N ASP A 54 -3.43 -12.11 18.96
CA ASP A 54 -3.42 -13.56 19.19
C ASP A 54 -4.22 -14.32 18.12
N PRO A 55 -3.71 -14.37 16.87
CA PRO A 55 -4.44 -14.92 15.74
C PRO A 55 -4.62 -16.44 15.88
N THR A 56 -5.88 -16.90 15.80
CA THR A 56 -6.26 -18.32 15.82
C THR A 56 -6.12 -18.99 14.45
N TYR A 57 -5.49 -18.31 13.50
CA TYR A 57 -5.35 -18.69 12.10
C TYR A 57 -3.88 -18.49 11.66
N PRO A 58 -3.42 -19.16 10.60
CA PRO A 58 -2.06 -19.00 10.12
C PRO A 58 -1.79 -17.57 9.62
N VAL A 59 -0.70 -16.99 10.11
CA VAL A 59 -0.11 -15.76 9.57
C VAL A 59 1.23 -16.12 8.95
N ARG A 60 1.39 -15.90 7.64
CA ARG A 60 2.64 -16.19 6.93
C ARG A 60 3.11 -14.97 6.16
N ALA A 61 4.41 -14.71 6.19
CA ALA A 61 5.06 -13.74 5.31
C ALA A 61 6.00 -14.47 4.34
N ILE A 62 5.95 -14.14 3.06
CA ILE A 62 6.86 -14.66 2.04
C ILE A 62 7.58 -13.47 1.39
N HIS A 63 8.85 -13.30 1.73
CA HIS A 63 9.75 -12.29 1.19
C HIS A 63 11.20 -12.78 1.22
N SER A 64 12.16 -11.96 0.73
CA SER A 64 13.57 -12.37 0.59
C SER A 64 14.17 -12.96 1.86
N ASP A 65 13.80 -12.45 3.04
CA ASP A 65 14.43 -12.84 4.31
C ASP A 65 13.81 -14.12 4.92
N THR A 66 12.61 -14.51 4.51
CA THR A 66 11.97 -15.77 4.93
C THR A 66 12.30 -16.92 3.96
N CYS A 67 12.68 -16.60 2.72
CA CYS A 67 13.01 -17.56 1.68
C CYS A 67 14.52 -17.88 1.71
N SER A 68 14.90 -19.06 2.19
CA SER A 68 16.32 -19.41 2.37
C SER A 68 17.02 -19.95 1.12
N LYS A 69 16.29 -20.54 0.15
CA LYS A 69 16.90 -21.23 -1.01
C LYS A 69 16.10 -21.16 -2.33
N ALA A 70 14.88 -20.62 -2.33
CA ALA A 70 13.99 -20.59 -3.49
C ALA A 70 13.64 -19.15 -3.91
N SER A 71 13.21 -18.98 -5.16
CA SER A 71 12.61 -17.72 -5.62
C SER A 71 11.36 -17.40 -4.78
N VAL A 72 11.27 -16.18 -4.24
CA VAL A 72 10.11 -15.69 -3.46
C VAL A 72 8.79 -15.93 -4.21
N VAL A 73 8.79 -15.72 -5.53
CA VAL A 73 7.62 -15.96 -6.40
C VAL A 73 7.28 -17.44 -6.46
N ALA A 74 8.27 -18.32 -6.59
CA ALA A 74 8.04 -19.76 -6.63
C ALA A 74 7.47 -20.28 -5.30
N GLU A 75 7.96 -19.75 -4.17
CA GLU A 75 7.42 -20.11 -2.85
C GLU A 75 5.99 -19.62 -2.66
N ALA A 76 5.66 -18.39 -3.09
CA ALA A 76 4.30 -17.89 -3.07
C ALA A 76 3.36 -18.74 -3.94
N VAL A 77 3.78 -19.11 -5.16
CA VAL A 77 3.01 -20.00 -6.04
C VAL A 77 2.81 -21.38 -5.42
N ALA A 78 3.86 -21.95 -4.82
CA ALA A 78 3.77 -23.24 -4.12
C ALA A 78 2.83 -23.16 -2.91
N HIS A 79 2.86 -22.06 -2.18
CA HIS A 79 1.95 -21.80 -1.08
C HIS A 79 0.49 -21.77 -1.55
N PHE A 80 0.17 -21.05 -2.62
CA PHE A 80 -1.19 -21.02 -3.16
C PHE A 80 -1.69 -22.41 -3.56
N LYS A 81 -0.86 -23.23 -4.22
CA LYS A 81 -1.22 -24.60 -4.61
C LYS A 81 -1.53 -25.50 -3.42
N ASN A 82 -0.85 -25.29 -2.30
CA ASN A 82 -0.97 -26.12 -1.10
C ASN A 82 -1.92 -25.53 -0.04
N ALA A 83 -2.51 -24.35 -0.30
CA ALA A 83 -3.37 -23.69 0.67
C ALA A 83 -4.58 -24.58 1.00
N THR A 84 -4.83 -24.86 2.27
CA THR A 84 -5.97 -25.69 2.69
C THR A 84 -7.28 -24.99 2.33
N ALA A 85 -8.25 -25.73 1.77
CA ALA A 85 -9.61 -25.23 1.63
C ALA A 85 -10.22 -24.92 3.01
N ASP A 86 -11.13 -23.95 3.08
CA ASP A 86 -12.01 -23.70 4.24
C ASP A 86 -11.31 -23.34 5.56
N GLN A 87 -10.03 -22.97 5.51
CA GLN A 87 -9.28 -22.43 6.64
C GLN A 87 -8.90 -20.97 6.36
N GLY A 88 -9.27 -20.09 7.28
CA GLY A 88 -8.87 -18.68 7.24
C GLY A 88 -7.37 -18.52 7.41
N GLU A 89 -6.82 -17.49 6.79
CA GLU A 89 -5.36 -17.30 6.69
C GLU A 89 -5.04 -15.86 6.31
N VAL A 90 -3.91 -15.33 6.79
CA VAL A 90 -3.34 -14.08 6.29
C VAL A 90 -1.95 -14.35 5.71
N LEU A 91 -1.83 -14.17 4.40
CA LEU A 91 -0.57 -14.26 3.66
C LEU A 91 -0.07 -12.86 3.32
N PHE A 92 1.15 -12.54 3.74
CA PHE A 92 1.83 -11.31 3.39
C PHE A 92 2.78 -11.50 2.22
N LEU A 93 2.67 -10.61 1.23
CA LEU A 93 3.61 -10.47 0.11
C LEU A 93 4.04 -9.02 -0.06
N THR A 94 5.23 -8.80 -0.62
CA THR A 94 5.61 -7.46 -1.09
C THR A 94 4.89 -7.15 -2.41
N HIS A 95 4.69 -5.87 -2.73
CA HIS A 95 4.17 -5.46 -4.06
C HIS A 95 5.01 -6.08 -5.19
N ALA A 96 6.34 -6.02 -5.05
CA ALA A 96 7.26 -6.58 -6.05
C ALA A 96 7.05 -8.09 -6.27
N CYS A 97 6.76 -8.85 -5.21
CA CYS A 97 6.42 -10.27 -5.37
C CYS A 97 5.04 -10.44 -6.01
N PHE A 98 4.04 -9.72 -5.51
CA PHE A 98 2.65 -9.82 -5.96
C PHE A 98 2.51 -9.52 -7.46
N LEU A 99 3.12 -8.43 -7.93
CA LEU A 99 3.10 -8.01 -9.34
C LEU A 99 3.78 -9.02 -10.28
N ARG A 100 4.64 -9.90 -9.75
CA ARG A 100 5.33 -10.95 -10.51
C ARG A 100 4.62 -12.31 -10.43
N LEU A 101 3.52 -12.43 -9.69
CA LEU A 101 2.76 -13.67 -9.61
C LEU A 101 2.06 -13.93 -10.95
N SER A 102 2.38 -15.06 -11.57
CA SER A 102 1.65 -15.56 -12.74
C SER A 102 0.39 -16.35 -12.35
N TYR A 103 0.28 -16.76 -11.09
CA TYR A 103 -0.71 -17.74 -10.65
C TYR A 103 -1.09 -17.57 -9.18
N ILE A 104 -2.39 -17.71 -8.91
CA ILE A 104 -3.00 -17.76 -7.58
C ILE A 104 -4.11 -18.81 -7.67
N GLU A 105 -4.04 -19.86 -6.85
CA GLU A 105 -5.04 -20.93 -6.77
C GLU A 105 -6.33 -20.40 -6.13
N ARG A 106 -7.49 -20.78 -6.69
CA ARG A 106 -8.82 -20.33 -6.25
C ARG A 106 -8.90 -18.83 -5.92
N LYS A 107 -8.50 -17.97 -6.87
CA LYS A 107 -8.48 -16.50 -6.72
C LYS A 107 -9.70 -15.88 -6.04
N ARG A 108 -10.89 -16.44 -6.29
CA ARG A 108 -12.17 -15.95 -5.73
C ARG A 108 -12.29 -16.12 -4.22
N ASP A 109 -11.51 -17.01 -3.62
CA ASP A 109 -11.55 -17.34 -2.19
C ASP A 109 -10.61 -16.42 -1.38
N TRP A 110 -9.82 -15.58 -2.06
CA TRP A 110 -8.87 -14.66 -1.45
C TRP A 110 -9.38 -13.22 -1.45
N PHE A 111 -9.38 -12.59 -0.28
CA PHE A 111 -9.54 -11.15 -0.14
C PHE A 111 -8.19 -10.46 -0.30
N LEU A 112 -8.07 -9.60 -1.30
CA LEU A 112 -6.87 -8.78 -1.50
C LEU A 112 -6.99 -7.50 -0.66
N VAL A 113 -6.02 -7.30 0.23
CA VAL A 113 -5.78 -6.04 0.94
C VAL A 113 -4.47 -5.49 0.43
N MET A 114 -4.51 -4.36 -0.27
CA MET A 114 -3.31 -3.69 -0.78
C MET A 114 -3.10 -2.41 0.01
N ASP A 115 -2.06 -2.40 0.84
CA ASP A 115 -1.60 -1.21 1.56
C ASP A 115 -0.65 -0.42 0.68
N GLU A 116 -0.66 0.91 0.83
CA GLU A 116 0.10 1.84 0.01
C GLU A 116 -0.01 1.52 -1.49
N VAL A 117 -1.23 1.56 -2.04
CA VAL A 117 -1.50 1.23 -3.45
C VAL A 117 -0.39 1.83 -4.32
N PRO A 118 0.35 1.01 -5.11
CA PRO A 118 1.47 1.49 -5.90
C PRO A 118 1.02 2.71 -6.68
N GLN A 119 1.67 3.86 -6.45
CA GLN A 119 1.34 5.04 -7.23
C GLN A 119 1.61 4.71 -8.69
N VAL A 120 0.54 4.70 -9.48
CA VAL A 120 0.60 4.56 -10.94
C VAL A 120 1.12 5.85 -11.58
N ASP A 121 1.25 6.91 -10.78
CA ASP A 121 1.86 8.17 -11.15
C ASP A 121 3.39 8.01 -11.17
N GLN A 122 3.96 8.00 -12.37
CA GLN A 122 5.38 8.30 -12.55
C GLN A 122 5.60 9.75 -12.12
N PHE A 123 5.98 9.95 -10.86
CA PHE A 123 6.63 11.18 -10.46
C PHE A 123 8.03 11.19 -11.07
N GLU A 124 8.16 11.83 -12.23
CA GLU A 124 9.47 12.19 -12.76
C GLU A 124 10.01 13.35 -11.92
N GLU A 125 11.04 13.07 -11.11
CA GLU A 125 11.88 14.12 -10.53
C GLU A 125 12.71 14.73 -11.66
N LEU A 126 12.13 15.70 -12.36
CA LEU A 126 12.82 16.41 -13.42
C LEU A 126 13.91 17.30 -12.83
N ARG A 127 15.17 16.89 -12.98
CA ARG A 127 16.31 17.79 -12.77
C ARG A 127 16.40 18.73 -13.97
N LEU A 128 15.88 19.94 -13.80
CA LEU A 128 15.86 20.99 -14.83
C LEU A 128 16.84 22.13 -14.51
N PRO A 129 18.14 21.87 -14.24
CA PRO A 129 19.07 22.94 -13.84
C PRO A 129 19.16 24.03 -14.92
N ASP A 130 19.13 23.64 -16.20
CA ASP A 130 19.25 24.57 -17.31
C ASP A 130 17.91 25.17 -17.75
N THR A 131 16.79 24.49 -17.52
CA THR A 131 15.47 24.86 -18.07
C THR A 131 14.43 25.27 -17.03
N HIS A 132 14.73 25.20 -15.73
CA HIS A 132 13.79 25.62 -14.67
C HIS A 132 13.33 27.07 -14.84
N HIS A 133 14.19 27.94 -15.36
CA HIS A 133 13.89 29.35 -15.62
C HIS A 133 12.74 29.56 -16.62
N LEU A 134 12.36 28.54 -17.41
CA LEU A 134 11.20 28.60 -18.30
C LEU A 134 9.88 28.38 -17.56
N ILE A 135 9.93 27.81 -16.35
CA ILE A 135 8.74 27.39 -15.58
C ILE A 135 8.59 28.25 -14.33
N THR A 136 9.67 28.45 -13.56
CA THR A 136 9.65 29.18 -12.28
C THR A 136 9.01 30.57 -12.35
N PRO A 137 9.18 31.39 -13.41
CA PRO A 137 8.53 32.70 -13.51
C PRO A 137 7.01 32.66 -13.61
N HIS A 138 6.44 31.50 -13.98
CA HIS A 138 4.99 31.28 -14.11
C HIS A 138 4.38 30.61 -12.90
N LEU A 139 5.11 30.58 -11.77
CA LEU A 139 4.67 29.97 -10.52
C LEU A 139 4.80 30.99 -9.39
N GLU A 140 3.75 31.11 -8.59
CA GLU A 140 3.68 31.95 -7.41
C GLU A 140 3.55 31.10 -6.16
N ILE A 141 4.16 31.57 -5.07
CA ILE A 141 4.07 30.92 -3.77
C ILE A 141 3.06 31.69 -2.94
N VAL A 142 1.93 31.06 -2.64
CA VAL A 142 0.86 31.63 -1.79
C VAL A 142 0.89 30.93 -0.43
N PRO A 143 0.83 31.67 0.69
CA PRO A 143 0.77 31.07 2.02
C PRO A 143 -0.44 30.11 2.16
N ALA A 144 -0.21 28.91 2.66
CA ALA A 144 -1.23 27.90 2.91
C ALA A 144 -1.15 27.45 4.38
N GLY A 145 -1.57 28.34 5.27
CA GLY A 145 -1.50 28.15 6.72
C GLY A 145 -0.16 28.57 7.32
N ALA A 146 0.11 28.12 8.56
CA ALA A 146 1.26 28.59 9.35
C ALA A 146 2.61 27.91 9.01
N VAL A 147 2.59 26.77 8.30
CA VAL A 147 3.78 25.91 8.13
C VAL A 147 4.07 25.60 6.66
N TYR A 148 3.09 25.77 5.77
CA TYR A 148 3.21 25.39 4.36
C TYR A 148 2.84 26.54 3.44
N ALA A 149 3.40 26.52 2.24
CA ALA A 149 3.01 27.38 1.15
C ALA A 149 2.58 26.52 -0.04
N ARG A 150 1.64 27.05 -0.83
CA ARG A 150 1.13 26.41 -2.04
C ARG A 150 1.76 27.09 -3.24
N LEU A 151 2.29 26.30 -4.17
CA LEU A 151 2.67 26.79 -5.48
C LEU A 151 1.41 26.84 -6.37
N VAL A 152 1.17 27.98 -7.00
CA VAL A 152 0.02 28.21 -7.88
C VAL A 152 0.49 28.92 -9.15
N THR A 153 -0.33 28.97 -10.19
CA THR A 153 -0.08 29.89 -11.31
C THR A 153 -0.51 31.31 -10.94
N PRO A 154 0.01 32.37 -11.59
CA PRO A 154 -0.48 33.74 -11.39
C PRO A 154 -1.98 33.89 -11.62
N GLU A 155 -2.54 33.15 -12.58
CA GLU A 155 -3.98 33.14 -12.86
C GLU A 155 -4.78 32.56 -11.67
N ASP A 156 -4.30 31.45 -11.10
CA ASP A 156 -4.90 30.83 -9.91
C ASP A 156 -4.75 31.71 -8.65
N ALA A 157 -3.65 32.45 -8.54
CA ALA A 157 -3.42 33.38 -7.43
C ALA A 157 -4.41 34.55 -7.44
N LEU A 158 -4.68 35.10 -8.63
CA LEU A 158 -5.68 36.15 -8.84
C LEU A 158 -7.09 35.64 -8.50
N ALA A 159 -7.47 34.47 -9.00
CA ALA A 159 -8.77 33.86 -8.69
C ALA A 159 -8.97 33.62 -7.18
N ALA A 160 -7.93 33.14 -6.49
CA ALA A 160 -7.98 32.90 -5.05
C ALA A 160 -8.08 34.18 -4.20
N GLN A 161 -7.63 35.32 -4.71
CA GLN A 161 -7.79 36.62 -4.04
C GLN A 161 -9.18 37.23 -4.24
N GLU A 162 -9.84 36.95 -5.37
CA GLU A 162 -11.21 37.39 -5.64
C GLU A 162 -12.23 36.63 -4.79
N ASP A 163 -12.05 35.32 -4.59
CA ASP A 163 -12.93 34.49 -3.73
C ASP A 163 -12.80 34.82 -2.23
N ALA A 164 -11.72 35.47 -1.82
CA ALA A 164 -11.48 35.85 -0.42
C ALA A 164 -12.04 37.24 -0.03
N ARG A 165 -12.73 37.92 -0.96
CA ARG A 165 -13.23 39.29 -0.81
C ARG A 165 -14.74 39.36 -0.75
#